data_AF-A0A1G4K9Y5-F1
#
_entry.id   AF-A0A1G4K9Y5-F1
#
_cell.length_a   1.000
_cell.length_b   1.000
_cell.length_c   1.000
_cell.angle_alpha   90.00
_cell.angle_beta   90.00
_cell.angle_gamma   90.00
#
_symmetry.space_group_name_H-M   'P 1'
#
loop_
_entity.id
_entity.type
_entity.pdbx_description
1 polymer ?
#
loop_
_entity_poly.entity_id
_entity_poly.type
_entity_poly.pdbx_seq_one_letter_code
_entity_poly.pdbx_strand_id
1 'polypeptide(L)'
;METKSLQELFSDLKSLEKQSIAVNKEHAGKPLDDFMSDKLEFEEDSKVIEQQATFRDIELRLKSLPKMQTNFDQLSNETVKSGAVTRVDDPVSILHSVKKDANSKKLTLTDQWFTLPKPELTKELKRDLLLLKHRAALDPKRHYKKDKWKVPERFAVGTIVEDKSEFFSSRLTNKQRKNTMLETLMTDEDTSRYFKRKYGEIQEKKTSGRKGHYKKVGERRRKF
;
A
#
# COMPACT_ATOMS: atom_id res chain seq x y z
N MET A 1 -58.27 0.76 -22.50
CA MET A 1 -57.51 -0.18 -23.35
C MET A 1 -56.10 -0.21 -22.79
N GLU A 2 -55.86 -1.07 -21.81
CA GLU A 2 -54.57 -1.10 -21.10
C GLU A 2 -53.59 -2.02 -21.82
N THR A 3 -52.44 -1.47 -22.19
CA THR A 3 -51.34 -2.22 -22.79
C THR A 3 -50.63 -3.01 -21.70
N LYS A 4 -50.85 -4.31 -21.65
CA LYS A 4 -50.10 -5.21 -20.74
C LYS A 4 -48.61 -5.06 -20.98
N SER A 5 -47.84 -5.00 -19.89
CA SER A 5 -46.40 -4.88 -19.97
C SER A 5 -45.79 -6.14 -20.59
N LEU A 6 -44.69 -6.00 -21.34
CA LEU A 6 -44.01 -7.12 -22.01
C LEU A 6 -43.63 -8.24 -21.02
N GLN A 7 -43.33 -7.87 -19.77
CA GLN A 7 -42.99 -8.81 -18.70
C GLN A 7 -44.18 -9.64 -18.23
N GLU A 8 -45.38 -9.06 -18.21
CA GLU A 8 -46.64 -9.76 -17.89
C GLU A 8 -47.00 -10.80 -18.94
N LEU A 9 -46.78 -10.46 -20.22
CA LEU A 9 -46.95 -11.41 -21.32
C LEU A 9 -46.00 -12.60 -21.21
N PHE A 10 -44.74 -12.36 -20.84
CA PHE A 10 -43.77 -13.45 -20.64
C PHE A 10 -44.04 -14.29 -19.40
N SER A 11 -44.58 -13.71 -18.32
CA SER A 11 -45.01 -14.50 -17.15
C SER A 11 -46.21 -15.39 -17.47
N ASP A 12 -47.17 -14.88 -18.25
CA ASP A 12 -48.33 -15.67 -18.70
C ASP A 12 -47.89 -16.79 -19.67
N LEU A 13 -46.93 -16.54 -20.55
CA LEU A 13 -46.41 -17.57 -21.45
C LEU A 13 -45.67 -18.68 -20.68
N LYS A 14 -44.92 -18.33 -19.64
CA LYS A 14 -44.20 -19.28 -18.79
C LYS A 14 -45.13 -20.08 -17.88
N SER A 15 -46.26 -19.52 -17.46
CA SER A 15 -47.28 -20.25 -16.71
C SER A 15 -48.03 -21.23 -17.61
N LEU A 16 -48.28 -20.86 -18.88
CA LEU A 16 -48.86 -21.74 -19.90
C LEU A 16 -47.95 -22.93 -20.24
N GLU A 17 -46.64 -22.71 -20.36
CA GLU A 17 -45.64 -23.76 -20.59
C GLU A 17 -45.57 -24.74 -19.41
N LYS A 18 -45.71 -24.25 -18.17
CA LYS A 18 -45.82 -25.13 -17.00
C LYS A 18 -47.11 -25.95 -17.00
N GLN A 19 -48.21 -25.42 -17.50
CA GLN A 19 -49.47 -26.15 -17.64
C GLN A 19 -49.40 -27.22 -18.73
N SER A 20 -48.73 -26.98 -19.86
CA SER A 20 -48.53 -27.99 -20.91
C SER A 20 -47.63 -29.15 -20.44
N ILE A 21 -46.61 -28.86 -19.61
CA ILE A 21 -45.75 -29.88 -18.99
C ILE A 21 -46.54 -30.70 -17.94
N ALA A 22 -47.51 -30.10 -17.24
CA ALA A 22 -48.35 -30.80 -16.27
C ALA A 22 -49.38 -31.73 -16.94
N VAL A 23 -49.98 -31.33 -18.07
CA VAL A 23 -50.91 -32.18 -18.85
C VAL A 23 -50.19 -33.41 -19.42
N ASN A 24 -48.92 -33.28 -19.83
CA ASN A 24 -48.11 -34.40 -20.32
C ASN A 24 -47.63 -35.36 -19.20
N LYS A 25 -47.85 -35.04 -17.92
CA LYS A 25 -47.42 -35.88 -16.80
C LYS A 25 -48.52 -36.81 -16.27
N GLU A 26 -49.78 -36.62 -16.67
CA GLU A 26 -50.92 -37.42 -16.21
C GLU A 26 -51.33 -38.57 -17.15
N HIS A 27 -50.58 -38.84 -18.22
CA HIS A 27 -50.82 -40.02 -19.11
C HIS A 27 -49.71 -41.08 -19.02
N ALA A 28 -48.92 -41.08 -17.95
CA ALA A 28 -47.98 -42.15 -17.64
C ALA A 28 -48.69 -43.35 -16.98
N GLY A 29 -49.39 -44.15 -17.78
CA GLY A 29 -49.96 -45.41 -17.28
C GLY A 29 -51.00 -46.08 -18.18
N LYS A 30 -50.56 -46.68 -19.29
CA LYS A 30 -51.10 -47.88 -19.98
C LYS A 30 -50.31 -48.11 -21.28
N PRO A 31 -49.91 -49.33 -21.64
CA PRO A 31 -49.32 -49.58 -22.94
C PRO A 31 -50.45 -49.63 -23.96
N LEU A 32 -50.43 -48.75 -24.95
CA LEU A 32 -51.24 -48.89 -26.15
C LEU A 32 -50.33 -48.75 -27.37
N ASP A 33 -50.20 -49.89 -28.05
CA ASP A 33 -49.91 -49.99 -29.48
C ASP A 33 -50.92 -49.16 -30.29
N ASP A 34 -50.57 -48.97 -31.57
CA ASP A 34 -51.28 -48.23 -32.62
C ASP A 34 -51.14 -46.71 -32.59
N PHE A 35 -50.04 -46.21 -33.16
CA PHE A 35 -50.06 -45.09 -34.12
C PHE A 35 -48.62 -44.83 -34.60
N MET A 36 -48.07 -45.66 -35.49
CA MET A 36 -46.94 -45.29 -36.37
C MET A 36 -46.74 -46.40 -37.43
N SER A 37 -47.82 -46.84 -38.07
CA SER A 37 -47.74 -47.58 -39.34
C SER A 37 -47.95 -46.58 -40.48
N ASP A 38 -46.88 -45.92 -40.89
CA ASP A 38 -46.68 -45.53 -42.28
C ASP A 38 -45.22 -45.12 -42.46
N LYS A 39 -44.35 -46.12 -42.60
CA LYS A 39 -43.03 -45.92 -43.16
C LYS A 39 -43.08 -46.45 -44.59
N LEU A 40 -43.23 -45.53 -45.54
CA LEU A 40 -43.06 -45.83 -46.96
C LEU A 40 -41.61 -46.30 -47.16
N GLU A 41 -41.42 -47.59 -47.46
CA GLU A 41 -40.14 -48.14 -47.90
C GLU A 41 -40.10 -48.05 -49.43
N PHE A 42 -39.28 -47.15 -49.96
CA PHE A 42 -38.88 -47.20 -51.36
C PHE A 42 -37.80 -48.29 -51.49
N GLU A 43 -37.89 -49.14 -52.52
CA GLU A 43 -36.78 -50.04 -52.88
C GLU A 43 -35.60 -49.19 -53.37
N GLU A 44 -34.73 -48.82 -52.44
CA GLU A 44 -33.42 -48.25 -52.75
C GLU A 44 -32.43 -49.40 -52.99
N ASP A 45 -31.68 -49.29 -54.09
CA ASP A 45 -30.68 -50.28 -54.53
C ASP A 45 -29.84 -50.81 -53.35
N SER A 46 -29.53 -52.11 -53.32
CA SER A 46 -28.74 -52.76 -52.25
C SER A 46 -27.43 -52.05 -51.91
N LYS A 47 -26.84 -51.37 -52.90
CA LYS A 47 -25.64 -50.54 -52.76
C LYS A 47 -25.86 -49.30 -51.90
N VAL A 48 -27.05 -48.72 -51.91
CA VAL A 48 -27.45 -47.57 -51.09
C VAL A 48 -27.62 -47.98 -49.63
N ILE A 49 -28.15 -49.18 -49.36
CA ILE A 49 -28.30 -49.73 -48.00
C ILE A 49 -26.93 -49.98 -47.36
N GLU A 50 -25.98 -50.56 -48.11
CA GLU A 50 -24.60 -50.75 -47.64
C GLU A 50 -23.91 -49.40 -47.37
N GLN A 51 -24.13 -48.40 -48.23
CA GLN A 51 -23.62 -47.04 -48.01
C GLN A 51 -24.24 -46.40 -46.76
N GLN A 52 -25.53 -46.59 -46.50
CA GLN A 52 -26.18 -46.10 -45.28
C GLN A 52 -25.65 -46.78 -44.02
N ALA A 53 -25.37 -48.09 -44.06
CA ALA A 53 -24.78 -48.82 -42.94
C ALA A 53 -23.35 -48.34 -42.62
N THR A 54 -22.51 -48.18 -43.65
CA THR A 54 -21.15 -47.64 -43.48
C THR A 54 -21.16 -46.20 -42.97
N PHE A 55 -22.09 -45.37 -43.46
CA PHE A 55 -22.25 -44.00 -42.98
C PHE A 55 -22.68 -43.96 -41.51
N ARG A 56 -23.60 -44.84 -41.10
CA ARG A 56 -24.03 -44.96 -39.70
C ARG A 56 -22.88 -45.35 -38.77
N ASP A 57 -22.00 -46.26 -39.20
CA ASP A 57 -20.79 -46.63 -38.45
C ASP A 57 -19.81 -45.47 -38.33
N ILE A 58 -19.67 -44.67 -39.39
CA ILE A 58 -18.86 -43.45 -39.39
C ILE A 58 -19.46 -42.43 -38.42
N GLU A 59 -20.78 -42.23 -38.40
CA GLU A 59 -21.43 -41.33 -37.44
C GLU A 59 -21.24 -41.77 -35.99
N LEU A 60 -21.34 -43.07 -35.72
CA LEU A 60 -21.08 -43.62 -34.38
C LEU A 60 -19.64 -43.37 -33.95
N ARG A 61 -18.67 -43.52 -34.86
CA ARG A 61 -17.26 -43.17 -34.63
C ARG A 61 -17.07 -41.68 -34.41
N LEU A 62 -17.72 -40.82 -35.19
CA LEU A 62 -17.60 -39.37 -35.05
C LEU A 62 -18.19 -38.87 -33.72
N LYS A 63 -19.24 -39.52 -33.21
CA LYS A 63 -19.83 -39.21 -31.91
C LYS A 63 -18.98 -39.69 -30.73
N SER A 64 -18.21 -40.78 -30.87
CA SER A 64 -17.34 -41.32 -29.83
C SER A 64 -15.94 -40.68 -29.78
N LEU A 65 -15.60 -39.82 -30.74
CA LEU A 65 -14.35 -39.07 -30.71
C LEU A 65 -14.30 -38.12 -29.50
N PRO A 66 -13.13 -38.01 -28.83
CA PRO A 66 -12.95 -37.06 -27.76
C PRO A 66 -13.09 -35.64 -28.32
N LYS A 67 -14.13 -34.94 -27.88
CA LYS A 67 -14.34 -33.54 -28.21
C LYS A 67 -13.34 -32.69 -27.43
N MET A 68 -12.87 -31.60 -28.04
CA MET A 68 -12.05 -30.61 -27.36
C MET A 68 -12.86 -29.99 -26.22
N GLN A 69 -12.57 -30.40 -24.99
CA GLN A 69 -13.16 -29.79 -23.81
C GLN A 69 -12.43 -28.48 -23.54
N THR A 70 -13.16 -27.37 -23.59
CA THR A 70 -12.68 -26.09 -23.10
C THR A 70 -13.49 -25.74 -21.86
N ASN A 71 -12.84 -25.20 -20.85
CA ASN A 71 -13.53 -24.76 -19.63
C ASN A 71 -14.23 -23.39 -19.82
N PHE A 72 -14.35 -22.91 -21.06
CA PHE A 72 -14.86 -21.58 -21.38
C PHE A 72 -16.39 -21.49 -21.27
N ASP A 73 -17.12 -22.48 -21.79
CA ASP A 73 -18.59 -22.54 -21.69
C ASP A 73 -19.10 -22.75 -20.25
N GLN A 74 -18.28 -23.38 -19.41
CA GLN A 74 -18.59 -23.52 -17.98
C GLN A 74 -18.46 -22.17 -17.27
N LEU A 75 -17.48 -21.34 -17.64
CA LEU A 75 -17.26 -20.03 -17.05
C LEU A 75 -18.35 -19.02 -17.40
N SER A 76 -18.97 -19.11 -18.60
CA SER A 76 -20.09 -18.25 -18.97
C SER A 76 -21.40 -18.64 -18.29
N ASN A 77 -21.57 -19.91 -17.94
CA ASN A 77 -22.77 -20.44 -17.27
C ASN A 77 -22.66 -20.47 -15.75
N GLU A 78 -21.47 -20.20 -15.19
CA GLU A 78 -21.31 -19.88 -13.78
C GLU A 78 -22.01 -18.55 -13.47
N THR A 79 -23.26 -18.65 -13.04
CA THR A 79 -23.94 -17.55 -12.38
C THR A 79 -23.27 -17.33 -11.03
N VAL A 80 -22.28 -16.42 -11.01
CA VAL A 80 -21.68 -15.91 -9.79
C VAL A 80 -22.82 -15.47 -8.87
N LYS A 81 -22.95 -16.11 -7.71
CA LYS A 81 -23.82 -15.64 -6.61
C LYS A 81 -23.24 -14.31 -6.13
N SER A 82 -23.56 -13.23 -6.83
CA SER A 82 -23.10 -11.87 -6.55
C SER A 82 -23.95 -11.27 -5.43
N GLY A 83 -23.58 -11.59 -4.19
CA GLY A 83 -23.93 -10.76 -3.02
C GLY A 83 -23.04 -9.52 -2.89
N ALA A 84 -22.12 -9.27 -3.82
CA ALA A 84 -21.31 -8.07 -3.84
C ALA A 84 -20.95 -7.74 -5.30
N VAL A 85 -21.43 -6.59 -5.76
CA VAL A 85 -20.93 -5.93 -6.97
C VAL A 85 -19.42 -5.80 -6.83
N THR A 86 -18.64 -6.52 -7.64
CA THR A 86 -17.22 -6.21 -7.83
C THR A 86 -17.13 -4.87 -8.51
N ARG A 87 -16.93 -3.82 -7.71
CA ARG A 87 -16.49 -2.53 -8.22
C ARG A 87 -15.10 -2.75 -8.79
N VAL A 88 -14.94 -2.54 -10.08
CA VAL A 88 -13.62 -2.44 -10.71
C VAL A 88 -13.08 -1.09 -10.29
N ASP A 89 -12.21 -1.07 -9.28
CA ASP A 89 -11.60 0.16 -8.79
C ASP A 89 -10.42 0.55 -9.68
N ASP A 90 -10.49 1.75 -10.28
CA ASP A 90 -9.38 2.34 -11.01
C ASP A 90 -8.11 2.43 -10.14
N PRO A 91 -6.91 2.10 -10.66
CA PRO A 91 -5.69 2.02 -9.85
C PRO A 91 -5.29 3.35 -9.18
N VAL A 92 -5.82 4.48 -9.66
CA VAL A 92 -5.55 5.82 -9.13
C VAL A 92 -6.37 6.12 -7.87
N SER A 93 -7.59 5.58 -7.75
CA SER A 93 -8.47 5.83 -6.61
C SER A 93 -7.99 5.11 -5.34
N ILE A 94 -7.24 4.02 -5.49
CA ILE A 94 -6.60 3.25 -4.41
C ILE A 94 -5.59 4.10 -3.64
N LEU A 95 -4.89 5.03 -4.29
CA LEU A 95 -3.91 5.89 -3.61
C LEU A 95 -4.56 6.89 -2.65
N HIS A 96 -5.80 7.27 -2.92
CA HIS A 96 -6.53 8.29 -2.13
C HIS A 96 -7.42 7.67 -1.03
N SER A 97 -7.72 6.36 -1.10
CA SER A 97 -8.59 5.65 -0.16
C SER A 97 -7.86 4.89 0.95
N VAL A 98 -6.52 4.92 1.00
CA VAL A 98 -5.72 4.43 2.16
C VAL A 98 -5.86 5.40 3.34
N LYS A 99 -7.08 5.56 3.84
CA LYS A 99 -7.33 6.09 5.17
C LYS A 99 -7.06 4.96 6.15
N LYS A 100 -5.90 5.08 6.82
CA LYS A 100 -5.56 4.63 8.18
C LYS A 100 -6.65 3.81 8.90
N ASP A 101 -6.72 2.51 8.63
CA ASP A 101 -7.20 1.56 9.62
C ASP A 101 -6.07 1.33 10.63
N ALA A 102 -6.28 1.81 11.86
CA ALA A 102 -5.27 1.91 12.91
C ALA A 102 -4.88 0.56 13.57
N ASN A 103 -5.15 -0.58 12.93
CA ASN A 103 -4.75 -1.90 13.43
C ASN A 103 -4.19 -2.80 12.30
N SER A 104 -2.85 -2.91 12.32
CA SER A 104 -2.06 -4.09 11.93
C SER A 104 -2.16 -4.68 10.52
N LYS A 105 -2.08 -3.86 9.47
CA LYS A 105 -1.43 -4.36 8.24
C LYS A 105 0.07 -4.45 8.52
N LYS A 106 0.64 -5.67 8.50
CA LYS A 106 2.09 -5.86 8.56
C LYS A 106 2.71 -4.95 7.49
N LEU A 107 3.66 -4.09 7.89
CA LEU A 107 4.34 -3.17 6.99
C LEU A 107 4.84 -3.99 5.78
N THR A 108 4.58 -3.51 4.57
CA THR A 108 5.06 -4.19 3.36
C THR A 108 6.60 -4.26 3.39
N LEU A 109 7.21 -5.24 2.72
CA LEU A 109 8.68 -5.40 2.74
C LEU A 109 9.40 -4.11 2.31
N THR A 110 8.84 -3.42 1.32
CA THR A 110 9.31 -2.12 0.83
C THR A 110 9.17 -1.03 1.90
N ASP A 111 8.05 -0.99 2.61
CA ASP A 111 7.82 -0.01 3.68
C ASP A 111 8.76 -0.23 4.88
N GLN A 112 9.08 -1.49 5.18
CA GLN A 112 10.09 -1.83 6.19
C GLN A 112 11.50 -1.37 5.78
N TRP A 113 11.85 -1.45 4.49
CA TRP A 113 13.15 -1.03 3.98
C TRP A 113 13.40 0.48 4.13
N PHE A 114 12.38 1.30 3.92
CA PHE A 114 12.50 2.77 4.01
C PHE A 114 12.20 3.32 5.41
N THR A 115 11.66 2.50 6.32
CA THR A 115 11.35 2.94 7.68
C THR A 115 12.63 3.07 8.52
N LEU A 116 12.94 4.29 8.94
CA LEU A 116 14.05 4.55 9.87
C LEU A 116 13.80 3.88 11.24
N PRO A 117 14.87 3.42 11.91
CA PRO A 117 14.75 2.88 13.26
C PRO A 117 14.31 3.97 14.25
N LYS A 118 13.71 3.53 15.36
CA LYS A 118 13.40 4.38 16.51
C LYS A 118 14.50 4.17 17.57
N PRO A 119 15.56 4.99 17.58
CA PRO A 119 16.66 4.81 18.50
C PRO A 119 16.27 5.21 19.93
N GLU A 120 16.93 4.62 20.91
CA GLU A 120 16.83 5.05 22.29
C GLU A 120 17.62 6.35 22.51
N LEU A 121 17.08 7.27 23.32
CA LEU A 121 17.71 8.57 23.59
C LEU A 121 18.86 8.41 24.60
N THR A 122 20.02 7.96 24.13
CA THR A 122 21.24 7.92 24.96
C THR A 122 21.68 9.33 25.36
N LYS A 123 22.48 9.45 26.44
CA LYS A 123 22.92 10.75 26.96
C LYS A 123 23.77 11.54 25.96
N GLU A 124 24.59 10.85 25.17
CA GLU A 124 25.42 11.46 24.12
C GLU A 124 24.54 12.00 23.01
N LEU A 125 23.64 11.16 22.51
CA LEU A 125 22.75 11.50 21.43
C LEU A 125 21.81 12.65 21.80
N LYS A 126 21.33 12.70 23.04
CA LYS A 126 20.57 13.85 23.55
C LYS A 126 21.35 15.16 23.47
N ARG A 127 22.66 15.15 23.72
CA ARG A 127 23.51 16.35 23.63
C ARG A 127 23.68 16.81 22.19
N ASP A 128 23.92 15.88 21.27
CA ASP A 128 24.05 16.19 19.84
C ASP A 128 22.74 16.72 19.26
N LEU A 129 21.59 16.17 19.66
CA LEU A 129 20.28 16.69 19.26
C LEU A 129 20.03 18.11 19.81
N LEU A 130 20.45 18.39 21.05
CA LEU A 130 20.39 19.75 21.60
C LEU A 130 21.29 20.71 20.83
N LEU A 131 22.47 20.25 20.42
CA LEU A 131 23.39 21.01 19.60
C LEU A 131 22.76 21.39 18.26
N LEU A 132 22.12 20.42 17.59
CA LEU A 132 21.42 20.64 16.33
C LEU A 132 20.25 21.63 16.48
N LYS A 133 19.48 21.52 17.56
CA LYS A 133 18.41 22.48 17.91
C LYS A 133 18.95 23.90 18.07
N HIS A 134 20.13 24.05 18.64
CA HIS A 134 20.77 25.33 18.92
C HIS A 134 21.81 25.75 17.87
N ARG A 135 21.82 25.13 16.68
CA ARG A 135 22.79 25.37 15.61
C ARG A 135 23.00 26.84 15.23
N ALA A 136 21.95 27.66 15.35
CA ALA A 136 22.00 29.09 15.04
C ALA A 136 22.90 29.92 15.97
N ALA A 137 23.27 29.41 17.14
CA ALA A 137 24.10 30.11 18.11
C ALA A 137 25.55 29.59 18.14
N LEU A 138 25.90 28.60 17.32
CA LEU A 138 27.22 27.96 17.35
C LEU A 138 28.29 28.80 16.68
N ASP A 139 28.02 29.24 15.46
CA ASP A 139 28.94 30.06 14.66
C ASP A 139 28.30 31.43 14.41
N PRO A 140 28.94 32.55 14.84
CA PRO A 140 28.41 33.90 14.63
C PRO A 140 28.30 34.28 13.14
N LYS A 141 28.99 33.58 12.24
CA LYS A 141 28.97 33.84 10.79
C LYS A 141 27.91 33.02 10.06
N ARG A 142 27.36 31.98 10.69
CA ARG A 142 26.36 31.10 10.06
C ARG A 142 24.96 31.41 10.56
N HIS A 143 24.19 32.05 9.67
CA HIS A 143 22.78 32.36 9.91
C HIS A 143 21.88 31.33 9.20
N TYR A 144 21.25 30.45 9.98
CA TYR A 144 20.29 29.48 9.45
C TYR A 144 18.89 30.10 9.31
N LYS A 145 18.07 29.53 8.43
CA LYS A 145 16.64 29.81 8.39
C LYS A 145 16.01 29.50 9.76
N LYS A 146 15.17 30.41 10.25
CA LYS A 146 14.47 30.25 11.52
C LYS A 146 13.50 29.07 11.42
N ASP A 147 13.77 28.04 12.21
CA ASP A 147 12.95 26.83 12.29
C ASP A 147 12.81 26.39 13.75
N LYS A 148 11.64 25.87 14.11
CA LYS A 148 11.35 25.32 15.45
C LYS A 148 11.63 23.83 15.44
N TRP A 149 12.89 23.48 15.25
CA TRP A 149 13.31 22.09 15.16
C TRP A 149 13.00 21.33 16.46
N LYS A 150 12.28 20.22 16.32
CA LYS A 150 11.94 19.26 17.39
C LYS A 150 12.60 17.93 17.03
N VAL A 151 12.99 17.16 18.06
CA VAL A 151 13.57 15.83 17.85
C VAL A 151 12.53 14.94 17.17
N PRO A 152 12.84 14.38 15.98
CA PRO A 152 11.95 13.44 15.30
C PRO A 152 11.78 12.15 16.12
N GLU A 153 10.66 11.44 15.93
CA GLU A 153 10.46 10.14 16.60
C GLU A 153 11.42 9.06 16.08
N ARG A 154 11.66 9.05 14.77
CA ARG A 154 12.54 8.10 14.08
C ARG A 154 13.65 8.86 13.39
N PHE A 155 14.87 8.44 13.61
CA PHE A 155 16.06 9.02 13.00
C PHE A 155 17.22 8.02 13.09
N ALA A 156 18.24 8.22 12.27
CA ALA A 156 19.48 7.47 12.33
C ALA A 156 20.65 8.45 12.37
N VAL A 157 21.74 8.06 13.01
CA VAL A 157 23.00 8.79 13.00
C VAL A 157 23.89 8.13 11.94
N GLY A 158 24.41 8.93 11.02
CA GLY A 158 25.29 8.46 9.96
C GLY A 158 26.59 9.26 9.93
N THR A 159 27.63 8.66 9.37
CA THR A 159 28.92 9.30 9.12
C THR A 159 29.07 9.52 7.62
N ILE A 160 29.55 10.71 7.23
CA ILE A 160 29.80 11.01 5.82
C ILE A 160 31.00 10.19 5.34
N VAL A 161 30.80 9.39 4.29
CA VAL A 161 31.88 8.64 3.63
C VAL A 161 32.38 9.47 2.46
N GLU A 162 33.60 10.01 2.62
CA GLU A 162 34.27 10.81 1.59
C GLU A 162 34.81 9.91 0.47
N ASP A 163 34.68 10.39 -0.76
CA ASP A 163 35.27 9.80 -1.96
C ASP A 163 36.82 9.82 -1.89
N LYS A 164 37.47 8.90 -2.60
CA LYS A 164 38.91 8.89 -2.88
C LYS A 164 39.33 9.88 -3.98
N SER A 165 38.40 10.58 -4.64
CA SER A 165 38.71 11.58 -5.67
C SER A 165 39.27 12.89 -5.07
N GLU A 166 38.70 13.37 -3.96
CA GLU A 166 39.11 14.63 -3.33
C GLU A 166 39.79 14.42 -1.96
N PHE A 167 41.10 14.70 -1.87
CA PHE A 167 41.88 14.42 -0.66
C PHE A 167 42.09 15.60 0.29
N PHE A 168 42.10 16.84 -0.21
CA PHE A 168 42.64 17.98 0.54
C PHE A 168 41.62 19.06 0.93
N SER A 169 40.44 19.07 0.32
CA SER A 169 39.46 20.15 0.52
C SER A 169 38.46 19.81 1.63
N SER A 170 37.64 18.79 1.39
CA SER A 170 36.52 18.41 2.27
C SER A 170 36.89 17.33 3.30
N ARG A 171 38.01 16.65 3.08
CA ARG A 171 38.38 15.44 3.79
C ARG A 171 38.99 15.70 5.16
N LEU A 172 38.39 15.09 6.19
CA LEU A 172 38.95 15.12 7.55
C LEU A 172 40.06 14.08 7.72
N THR A 173 41.16 14.48 8.36
CA THR A 173 42.21 13.54 8.78
C THR A 173 41.71 12.62 9.89
N ASN A 174 42.33 11.44 10.05
CA ASN A 174 41.90 10.47 11.07
C ASN A 174 41.91 11.05 12.51
N LYS A 175 42.79 12.02 12.79
CA LYS A 175 42.86 12.68 14.10
C LYS A 175 41.69 13.63 14.36
N GLN A 176 41.18 14.25 13.30
CA GLN A 176 40.06 15.20 13.35
C GLN A 176 38.71 14.48 13.33
N ARG A 177 38.65 13.23 12.84
CA ARG A 177 37.43 12.41 12.89
C ARG A 177 37.12 12.03 14.33
N LYS A 178 35.92 12.39 14.79
CA LYS A 178 35.40 12.13 16.14
C LYS A 178 34.11 11.33 16.08
N ASN A 179 33.72 10.76 17.22
CA ASN A 179 32.55 9.88 17.29
C ASN A 179 31.24 10.68 17.38
N THR A 180 31.27 11.86 17.99
CA THR A 180 30.08 12.71 18.22
C THR A 180 30.24 14.10 17.64
N MET A 181 29.12 14.77 17.35
CA MET A 181 29.13 16.14 16.83
C MET A 181 29.65 17.12 17.89
N LEU A 182 29.29 16.90 19.15
CA LEU A 182 29.78 17.67 20.28
C LEU A 182 31.30 17.57 20.44
N GLU A 183 31.88 16.37 20.33
CA GLU A 183 33.33 16.19 20.46
C GLU A 183 34.10 16.97 19.39
N THR A 184 33.65 16.90 18.14
CA THR A 184 34.22 17.71 17.05
C THR A 184 34.20 19.20 17.39
N LEU A 185 33.07 19.69 17.91
CA LEU A 185 32.94 21.09 18.31
C LEU A 185 33.85 21.46 19.49
N MET A 186 34.03 20.58 20.47
CA MET A 186 34.91 20.83 21.62
C MET A 186 36.38 20.84 21.23
N THR A 187 36.77 20.10 20.19
CA THR A 187 38.15 20.11 19.69
C THR A 187 38.51 21.34 18.86
N ASP A 188 37.52 22.09 18.38
CA ASP A 188 37.75 23.30 17.62
C ASP A 188 38.07 24.49 18.55
N GLU A 189 39.29 25.01 18.43
CA GLU A 189 39.78 26.07 19.31
C GLU A 189 39.06 27.40 19.07
N ASP A 190 38.73 27.71 17.82
CA ASP A 190 38.11 28.99 17.44
C ASP A 190 36.70 29.09 18.02
N THR A 191 35.92 28.02 17.95
CA THR A 191 34.59 27.97 18.57
C THR A 191 34.68 28.02 20.09
N SER A 192 35.62 27.29 20.69
CA SER A 192 35.87 27.34 22.15
C SER A 192 36.20 28.75 22.64
N ARG A 193 37.09 29.46 21.94
CA ARG A 193 37.46 30.85 22.21
C ARG A 193 36.26 31.77 22.10
N TYR A 194 35.46 31.63 21.04
CA TYR A 194 34.23 32.39 20.85
C TYR A 194 33.23 32.16 21.98
N PHE A 195 32.93 30.90 22.31
CA PHE A 195 31.99 30.56 23.37
C PHE A 195 32.46 31.06 24.73
N LYS A 196 33.75 30.91 25.06
CA LYS A 196 34.31 31.43 26.32
C LYS A 196 34.12 32.94 26.44
N ARG A 197 34.46 33.69 25.38
CA ARG A 197 34.28 35.14 25.34
C ARG A 197 32.81 35.53 25.47
N LYS A 198 31.92 34.99 24.63
CA LYS A 198 30.49 35.32 24.66
C LYS A 198 29.80 34.91 25.93
N TYR A 199 30.18 33.77 26.51
CA TYR A 199 29.70 33.35 27.80
C TYR A 199 30.07 34.36 28.90
N GLY A 200 31.33 34.85 28.91
CA GLY A 200 31.78 35.89 29.84
C GLY A 200 30.96 37.17 29.72
N GLU A 201 30.79 37.70 28.51
CA GLU A 201 29.97 38.89 28.24
C GLU A 201 28.50 38.70 28.71
N ILE A 202 27.92 37.53 28.45
CA ILE A 202 26.55 37.21 28.88
C ILE A 202 26.47 37.11 30.40
N GLN A 203 27.45 36.49 31.06
CA GLN A 203 27.48 36.35 32.52
C GLN A 203 27.62 37.71 33.21
N GLU A 204 28.50 38.57 32.72
CA GLU A 204 28.65 39.94 33.21
C GLU A 204 27.34 40.71 33.06
N LYS A 205 26.72 40.68 31.88
CA LYS A 205 25.44 41.33 31.62
C LYS A 205 24.32 40.80 32.53
N LYS A 206 24.25 39.48 32.76
CA LYS A 206 23.23 38.85 33.62
C LYS A 206 23.46 39.09 35.11
N THR A 207 24.71 39.26 35.52
CA THR A 207 25.12 39.47 36.93
C THR A 207 25.11 40.95 37.30
N SER A 208 25.18 41.85 36.32
CA SER A 208 25.06 43.29 36.52
C SER A 208 23.79 43.66 37.30
N GLY A 209 23.92 44.59 38.25
CA GLY A 209 22.82 45.08 39.08
C GLY A 209 22.23 44.07 40.08
N ARG A 210 22.71 42.83 40.12
CA ARG A 210 22.18 41.77 41.00
C ARG A 210 22.76 41.88 42.42
N LYS A 211 22.60 40.81 43.22
CA LYS A 211 23.02 40.79 44.64
C LYS A 211 24.47 41.24 44.87
N GLY A 212 25.40 40.89 43.98
CA GLY A 212 26.80 41.32 44.09
C GLY A 212 26.97 42.83 44.02
N HIS A 213 26.23 43.51 43.13
CA HIS A 213 26.23 44.98 43.06
C HIS A 213 25.61 45.60 44.31
N TYR A 214 24.46 45.09 44.76
CA TYR A 214 23.79 45.56 45.98
C TYR A 214 24.67 45.45 47.23
N LYS A 215 25.34 44.29 47.42
CA LYS A 215 26.29 44.08 48.53
C LYS A 215 27.44 45.10 48.49
N LYS A 216 28.06 45.31 47.32
CA LYS A 216 29.13 46.30 47.14
C LYS A 216 28.67 47.73 47.44
N VAL A 217 27.44 48.10 47.11
CA VAL A 217 26.86 49.40 47.48
C VAL A 217 26.67 49.49 48.99
N GLY A 218 26.11 48.45 49.62
CA GLY A 218 25.92 48.40 51.06
C GLY A 218 27.22 48.42 51.87
N GLU A 219 28.28 47.78 51.38
CA GLU A 219 29.63 47.86 51.95
C GLU A 219 30.22 49.27 51.83
N ARG A 220 30.07 49.91 50.67
CA ARG A 220 30.50 51.31 50.48
C ARG A 220 29.78 52.27 51.41
N ARG A 221 28.48 52.07 51.67
CA ARG A 221 27.70 52.88 52.62
C ARG A 221 28.13 52.67 54.08
N ARG A 222 28.60 51.48 54.45
CA ARG A 222 29.08 51.16 55.81
C ARG A 222 30.51 51.63 56.09
N LYS A 223 31.26 51.98 55.05
CA LYS A 223 32.65 52.41 55.15
C LYS A 223 32.78 53.90 55.55
N PHE A 224 31.71 54.67 55.40
CA PHE A 224 31.54 56.01 55.95
C PHE A 224 30.69 55.93 57.22
#